data_AF-A0A3A9ZHQ2-F1
#
_entry.id   AF-A0A3A9ZHQ2-F1
#
_cell.length_a   1.000
_cell.length_b   1.000
_cell.length_c   1.000
_cell.angle_alpha   90.00
_cell.angle_beta   90.00
_cell.angle_gamma   90.00
#
_symmetry.space_group_name_H-M   'P 1'
#
loop_
_entity.id
_entity.type
_entity.pdbx_description
1 polymer ?
#
loop_
_entity_poly.entity_id
_entity_poly.type
_entity_poly.pdbx_seq_one_letter_code
_entity_poly.pdbx_strand_id
1 'polypeptide(L)'
;MEGLRVRDGALVTGQGHAVRGLALHAGEHLRPGAAYAVGGAEGLTLLAWDRREETAVRYDAVQPEQQAPGGGTTPPARAVSELRLRSAERPRRLELTLQAGLTRPDGRRRRLRWFLLRGELDLERWWQSAAGATGGAPLTLRMRHPLLRAVLTATPRPGPEGDWWVDVVTTIQGRGLVRPVAAVPLRATRGLLRRGLGDALGRLAEDWRASGAPLFGRPPDEVVAELLSPAPPAER
;
A
#
# COMPACT_ATOMS: atom_id res chain seq x y z
N MET A 1 10.93 -10.60 13.03
CA MET A 1 10.78 -9.50 14.01
C MET A 1 10.78 -9.98 15.46
N GLU A 2 10.12 -11.08 15.82
CA GLU A 2 10.03 -11.55 17.23
C GLU A 2 11.36 -11.89 17.91
N GLY A 3 12.39 -12.24 17.14
CA GLY A 3 13.76 -12.44 17.65
C GLY A 3 14.58 -11.15 17.77
N LEU A 4 13.96 -9.98 17.56
CA LEU A 4 14.63 -8.69 17.63
C LEU A 4 14.43 -8.06 19.02
N ARG A 5 15.44 -7.35 19.48
CA ARG A 5 15.44 -6.54 20.71
C ARG A 5 15.68 -5.10 20.32
N VAL A 6 15.23 -4.18 21.16
CA VAL A 6 15.52 -2.75 20.97
C VAL A 6 16.79 -2.43 21.74
N ARG A 7 17.75 -1.77 21.08
CA ARG A 7 18.94 -1.21 21.71
C ARG A 7 19.18 0.17 21.12
N ASP A 8 19.16 1.20 21.97
CA ASP A 8 19.36 2.60 21.58
C ASP A 8 18.43 3.04 20.42
N GLY A 9 17.18 2.55 20.42
CA GLY A 9 16.19 2.81 19.36
C GLY A 9 16.37 1.97 18.08
N ALA A 10 17.49 1.29 17.90
CA ALA A 10 17.70 0.36 16.79
C ALA A 10 17.11 -1.02 17.13
N LEU A 11 16.55 -1.69 16.12
CA LEU A 11 16.16 -3.10 16.25
C LEU A 11 17.39 -3.96 15.98
N VAL A 12 17.79 -4.76 16.96
CA VAL A 12 18.94 -5.66 16.88
C VAL A 12 18.49 -7.10 17.00
N THR A 13 19.17 -8.03 16.35
CA THR A 13 18.93 -9.46 16.54
C THR A 13 19.41 -9.94 17.91
N GLY A 14 19.03 -11.15 18.30
CA GLY A 14 19.62 -11.84 19.45
C GLY A 14 21.17 -11.96 19.38
N GLN A 15 21.75 -11.85 18.19
CA GLN A 15 23.20 -11.83 17.93
C GLN A 15 23.80 -10.40 17.93
N GLY A 16 23.01 -9.37 18.21
CA GLY A 16 23.46 -7.97 18.31
C GLY A 16 23.53 -7.19 16.99
N HIS A 17 23.22 -7.81 15.85
CA HIS A 17 23.23 -7.13 14.54
C HIS A 17 22.01 -6.22 14.36
N ALA A 18 22.22 -4.96 14.02
CA ALA A 18 21.15 -4.00 13.75
C ALA A 18 20.45 -4.28 12.42
N VAL A 19 19.13 -4.17 12.42
CA VAL A 19 18.28 -4.28 11.23
C VAL A 19 18.33 -2.96 10.46
N ARG A 20 18.71 -3.03 9.19
CA ARG A 20 18.86 -1.84 8.35
C ARG A 20 17.50 -1.18 8.06
N GLY A 21 17.47 0.14 8.15
CA GLY A 21 16.35 0.95 7.69
C GLY A 21 15.08 0.83 8.51
N LEU A 22 15.13 0.19 9.70
CA LEU A 22 14.00 0.06 10.61
C LEU A 22 14.45 0.39 12.04
N ALA A 23 13.91 1.47 12.60
CA ALA A 23 14.19 1.88 13.98
C ALA A 23 12.89 2.05 14.75
N LEU A 24 12.88 1.69 16.04
CA LEU A 24 11.77 1.98 16.93
C LEU A 24 11.89 3.42 17.40
N HIS A 25 10.92 4.24 17.04
CA HIS A 25 10.86 5.65 17.41
C HIS A 25 10.08 5.86 18.71
N ALA A 26 8.96 5.14 18.90
CA ALA A 26 8.16 5.25 20.12
C ALA A 26 7.42 3.95 20.46
N GLY A 27 7.01 3.81 21.72
CA GLY A 27 6.27 2.65 22.23
C GLY A 27 7.15 1.43 22.53
N GLU A 28 6.51 0.27 22.70
CA GLU A 28 7.18 -1.00 22.98
C GLU A 28 7.22 -1.88 21.72
N HIS A 29 8.37 -2.49 21.43
CA HIS A 29 8.51 -3.35 20.24
C HIS A 29 7.44 -4.45 20.19
N LEU A 30 6.82 -4.61 19.03
CA LEU A 30 5.73 -5.56 18.75
C LEU A 30 4.49 -5.41 19.65
N ARG A 31 4.28 -4.23 20.24
CA ARG A 31 3.02 -3.88 20.89
C ARG A 31 2.18 -2.92 20.05
N PRO A 32 0.84 -3.00 20.14
CA PRO A 32 -0.03 -1.94 19.65
C PRO A 32 0.43 -0.57 20.17
N GLY A 33 0.53 0.40 19.26
CA GLY A 33 1.06 1.73 19.54
C GLY A 33 2.56 1.92 19.24
N ALA A 34 3.30 0.85 18.93
CA ALA A 34 4.71 0.96 18.54
C ALA A 34 4.86 1.75 17.23
N ALA A 35 5.68 2.79 17.24
CA ALA A 35 5.98 3.61 16.07
C ALA A 35 7.39 3.34 15.56
N TYR A 36 7.53 3.06 14.27
CA TYR A 36 8.77 2.77 13.60
C TYR A 36 9.08 3.81 12.53
N ALA A 37 10.36 4.11 12.37
CA ALA A 37 10.90 4.83 11.23
C ALA A 37 11.36 3.80 10.19
N VAL A 38 10.90 3.95 8.94
CA VAL A 38 11.29 3.10 7.81
C VAL A 38 12.06 3.95 6.80
N GLY A 39 13.30 3.58 6.50
CA GLY A 39 14.15 4.33 5.57
C GLY A 39 14.41 5.79 6.01
N GLY A 40 14.38 6.06 7.32
CA GLY A 40 14.54 7.41 7.88
C GLY A 40 13.27 8.27 7.88
N ALA A 41 12.17 7.78 7.31
CA ALA A 41 10.87 8.43 7.40
C ALA A 41 10.06 7.83 8.56
N GLU A 42 9.68 8.68 9.51
CA GLU A 42 8.67 8.34 10.53
C GLU A 42 7.31 8.16 9.87
N GLY A 43 6.50 7.23 10.39
CA GLY A 43 5.10 7.15 9.98
C GLY A 43 4.45 5.79 10.17
N LEU A 44 5.20 4.72 10.42
CA LEU A 44 4.63 3.38 10.59
C LEU A 44 4.27 3.11 12.05
N THR A 45 2.99 3.04 12.37
CA THR A 45 2.47 2.65 13.69
C THR A 45 1.87 1.25 13.64
N LEU A 46 2.26 0.39 14.58
CA LEU A 46 1.67 -0.93 14.75
C LEU A 46 0.33 -0.78 15.48
N LEU A 47 -0.77 -1.19 14.85
CA LEU A 47 -2.11 -1.12 15.43
C LEU A 47 -2.50 -2.43 16.14
N ALA A 48 -2.11 -3.56 15.57
CA ALA A 48 -2.32 -4.87 16.14
C ALA A 48 -1.16 -5.78 15.75
N TRP A 49 -0.74 -6.62 16.70
CA TRP A 49 0.29 -7.64 16.48
C TRP A 49 -0.15 -8.93 17.14
N ASP A 50 -0.90 -9.72 16.39
CA ASP A 50 -1.18 -11.11 16.66
C ASP A 50 -1.08 -11.88 15.35
N ARG A 51 -0.13 -12.81 15.25
CA ARG A 51 0.10 -13.57 14.01
C ARG A 51 -1.06 -14.48 13.66
N ARG A 52 -1.83 -14.93 14.65
CA ARG A 52 -2.95 -15.86 14.47
C ARG A 52 -4.23 -15.11 14.16
N GLU A 53 -4.44 -13.96 14.78
CA GLU A 53 -5.68 -13.20 14.66
C GLU A 53 -5.56 -12.01 13.67
N GLU A 54 -4.73 -11.02 13.99
CA GLU A 54 -4.66 -9.77 13.24
C GLU A 54 -3.27 -9.12 13.34
N THR A 55 -2.67 -8.85 12.18
CA THR A 55 -1.53 -7.93 12.06
C THR A 55 -2.00 -6.67 11.36
N ALA A 56 -1.98 -5.54 12.06
CA ALA A 56 -2.44 -4.27 11.52
C ALA A 56 -1.37 -3.20 11.68
N VAL A 57 -1.11 -2.47 10.60
CA VAL A 57 -0.17 -1.34 10.58
C VAL A 57 -0.87 -0.12 9.99
N ARG A 58 -0.50 1.04 10.50
CA ARG A 58 -0.88 2.34 9.98
C ARG A 58 0.36 3.04 9.50
N TYR A 59 0.30 3.62 8.31
CA TYR A 59 1.33 4.48 7.78
C TYR A 59 0.74 5.88 7.57
N ASP A 60 1.34 6.87 8.22
CA ASP A 60 0.96 8.28 8.12
C ASP A 60 2.06 9.04 7.37
N ALA A 61 1.78 9.39 6.12
CA ALA A 61 2.66 10.20 5.30
C ALA A 61 2.13 11.63 5.22
N VAL A 62 2.94 12.58 5.67
CA VAL A 62 2.73 14.00 5.42
C VAL A 62 3.72 14.41 4.34
N GLN A 63 3.20 14.75 3.16
CA GLN A 63 4.00 15.33 2.10
C GLN A 63 4.00 16.85 2.28
N PRO A 64 5.15 17.46 2.59
CA PRO A 64 5.26 18.90 2.73
C PRO A 64 5.03 19.57 1.36
N GLU A 65 4.81 20.88 1.41
CA GLU A 65 4.80 21.70 0.21
C GLU A 65 6.14 21.57 -0.53
N GLN A 66 6.09 21.20 -1.81
CA GLN A 66 7.26 21.02 -2.66
C GLN A 66 7.13 21.86 -3.92
N GLN A 67 8.22 22.51 -4.32
CA GLN A 67 8.31 23.18 -5.61
C GLN A 67 8.25 22.12 -6.71
N ALA A 68 7.20 22.19 -7.53
CA ALA A 68 7.06 21.34 -8.70
C ALA A 68 8.13 21.72 -9.74
N PRO A 69 8.58 20.76 -10.57
CA PRO A 69 9.61 20.99 -11.59
C PRO A 69 9.31 22.08 -12.64
N GLY A 70 8.11 22.68 -12.62
CA GLY A 70 7.66 23.76 -13.51
C GLY A 70 7.38 25.11 -12.82
N GLY A 71 7.91 25.34 -11.61
CA GLY A 71 7.84 26.65 -10.93
C GLY A 71 6.54 26.93 -10.16
N GLY A 72 5.66 25.94 -10.01
CA GLY A 72 4.50 26.02 -9.11
C GLY A 72 4.75 25.29 -7.79
N THR A 73 4.05 25.66 -6.71
CA THR A 73 4.09 24.90 -5.45
C THR A 73 3.00 23.84 -5.39
N THR A 74 3.40 22.61 -5.04
CA THR A 74 2.47 21.52 -4.73
C THR A 74 1.95 21.73 -3.31
N PRO A 75 0.63 21.88 -3.10
CA PRO A 75 0.10 22.09 -1.75
C PRO A 75 0.37 20.85 -0.87
N PRO A 76 0.49 21.03 0.46
CA PRO A 76 0.74 19.93 1.36
C PRO A 76 -0.36 18.88 1.27
N ALA A 77 0.02 17.62 1.33
CA ALA A 77 -0.88 16.49 1.27
C ALA A 77 -0.63 15.58 2.46
N ARG A 78 -1.70 15.00 3.00
CA ARG A 78 -1.60 13.95 4.01
C ARG A 78 -2.27 12.69 3.49
N ALA A 79 -1.54 11.58 3.57
CA ALA A 79 -2.03 10.25 3.25
C ALA A 79 -1.87 9.36 4.48
N VAL A 80 -2.98 8.79 4.94
CA VAL A 80 -3.02 7.81 6.02
C VAL A 80 -3.47 6.49 5.42
N SER A 81 -2.58 5.52 5.36
CA SER A 81 -2.93 4.14 5.02
C SER A 81 -2.98 3.27 6.26
N GLU A 82 -3.96 2.39 6.33
CA GLU A 82 -4.06 1.32 7.31
C GLU A 82 -4.13 0.01 6.52
N LEU A 83 -3.20 -0.88 6.81
CA LEU A 83 -3.15 -2.22 6.24
C LEU A 83 -3.41 -3.22 7.36
N ARG A 84 -4.41 -4.07 7.18
CA ARG A 84 -4.76 -5.14 8.11
C ARG A 84 -4.68 -6.48 7.40
N LEU A 85 -3.92 -7.39 7.97
CA LEU A 85 -3.80 -8.76 7.54
C LEU A 85 -4.45 -9.65 8.60
N ARG A 86 -5.47 -10.40 8.21
CA ARG A 86 -6.10 -11.41 9.06
C ARG A 86 -5.31 -12.70 8.96
N SER A 87 -4.83 -13.20 10.10
CA SER A 87 -4.03 -14.43 10.21
C SER A 87 -2.76 -14.39 9.35
N ALA A 88 -1.68 -13.81 9.85
CA ALA A 88 -0.38 -13.77 9.16
C ALA A 88 0.24 -15.17 8.95
N GLU A 89 -0.13 -16.17 9.77
CA GLU A 89 0.28 -17.57 9.60
C GLU A 89 -0.43 -18.27 8.44
N ARG A 90 -1.69 -17.90 8.17
CA ARG A 90 -2.47 -18.35 7.01
C ARG A 90 -3.21 -17.15 6.44
N PRO A 91 -2.56 -16.37 5.57
CA PRO A 91 -3.11 -15.09 5.14
C PRO A 91 -4.34 -15.37 4.29
N ARG A 92 -5.52 -15.14 4.87
CA ARG A 92 -6.81 -15.36 4.21
C ARG A 92 -7.33 -14.08 3.57
N ARG A 93 -7.21 -12.97 4.30
CA ARG A 93 -7.79 -11.69 3.91
C ARG A 93 -6.88 -10.54 4.26
N LEU A 94 -6.69 -9.66 3.29
CA LEU A 94 -5.96 -8.41 3.44
C LEU A 94 -6.92 -7.25 3.20
N GLU A 95 -7.00 -6.35 4.16
CA GLU A 95 -7.83 -5.15 4.11
C GLU A 95 -6.91 -3.92 4.07
N LEU A 96 -7.15 -3.04 3.11
CA LEU A 96 -6.44 -1.79 2.96
C LEU A 96 -7.43 -0.64 3.14
N THR A 97 -7.13 0.33 3.97
CA THR A 97 -7.84 1.61 4.01
C THR A 97 -6.85 2.73 3.79
N LEU A 98 -6.96 3.45 2.68
CA LEU A 98 -6.15 4.62 2.38
C LEU A 98 -7.04 5.87 2.36
N GLN A 99 -6.73 6.82 3.23
CA GLN A 99 -7.32 8.15 3.23
C GLN A 99 -6.26 9.15 2.81
N ALA A 100 -6.47 9.84 1.70
CA ALA A 100 -5.56 10.91 1.32
C ALA A 100 -6.32 12.17 0.91
N GLY A 101 -5.70 13.31 1.11
CA GLY A 101 -6.26 14.57 0.67
C GLY A 101 -5.29 15.73 0.83
N LEU A 102 -5.58 16.79 0.09
CA LEU A 102 -4.86 18.04 0.23
C LEU A 102 -5.29 18.72 1.53
N THR A 103 -4.30 19.07 2.33
CA THR A 103 -4.47 19.87 3.53
C THR A 103 -4.36 21.34 3.16
N ARG A 104 -5.15 22.18 3.83
CA ARG A 104 -4.91 23.62 3.84
C ARG A 104 -3.73 23.94 4.76
N PRO A 105 -3.16 25.16 4.68
CA PRO A 105 -2.18 25.64 5.64
C PRO A 105 -2.67 25.58 7.10
N ASP A 106 -3.99 25.68 7.31
CA ASP A 106 -4.66 25.56 8.62
C ASP A 106 -4.84 24.09 9.11
N GLY A 107 -4.27 23.11 8.40
CA GLY A 107 -4.38 21.68 8.71
C GLY A 107 -5.74 21.04 8.36
N ARG A 108 -6.75 21.82 7.94
CA ARG A 108 -8.07 21.29 7.59
C ARG A 108 -8.05 20.67 6.19
N ARG A 109 -8.77 19.56 6.03
CA ARG A 109 -8.94 18.89 4.72
C ARG A 109 -9.73 19.79 3.77
N ARG A 110 -9.25 19.97 2.53
CA ARG A 110 -10.04 20.67 1.50
C ARG A 110 -11.25 19.83 1.10
N ARG A 111 -12.45 20.40 1.23
CA ARG A 111 -13.77 19.72 1.11
C ARG A 111 -13.99 18.91 -0.18
N LEU A 112 -13.26 19.24 -1.26
CA LEU A 112 -13.37 18.60 -2.58
C LEU A 112 -12.11 17.87 -3.05
N ARG A 113 -11.03 17.84 -2.25
CA ARG A 113 -9.74 17.29 -2.65
C ARG A 113 -9.26 16.24 -1.66
N TRP A 114 -10.15 15.28 -1.39
CA TRP A 114 -9.86 14.11 -0.58
C TRP A 114 -10.45 12.88 -1.24
N PHE A 115 -9.82 11.73 -1.03
CA PHE A 115 -10.35 10.44 -1.40
C PHE A 115 -10.14 9.44 -0.26
N LEU A 116 -11.05 8.48 -0.20
CA LEU A 116 -10.99 7.32 0.68
C LEU A 116 -11.04 6.09 -0.21
N LEU A 117 -9.95 5.34 -0.22
CA LEU A 117 -9.83 4.05 -0.88
C LEU A 117 -9.94 2.95 0.17
N ARG A 118 -10.78 1.95 -0.09
CA ARG A 118 -10.86 0.73 0.71
C ARG A 118 -10.62 -0.47 -0.18
N GLY A 119 -9.56 -1.21 0.07
CA GLY A 119 -9.24 -2.44 -0.62
C GLY A 119 -9.50 -3.65 0.25
N GLU A 120 -9.88 -4.73 -0.41
CA GLU A 120 -10.05 -6.04 0.18
C GLU A 120 -9.54 -7.09 -0.80
N LEU A 121 -8.63 -7.94 -0.34
CA LEU A 121 -8.06 -9.05 -1.08
C LEU A 121 -8.32 -10.34 -0.31
N ASP A 122 -9.06 -11.26 -0.92
CA ASP A 122 -9.20 -12.64 -0.48
C ASP A 122 -8.13 -13.48 -1.19
N LEU A 123 -7.13 -13.93 -0.44
CA LEU A 123 -5.97 -14.64 -0.98
C LEU A 123 -6.29 -16.08 -1.37
N GLU A 124 -7.20 -16.73 -0.64
CA GLU A 124 -7.64 -18.08 -0.97
C GLU A 124 -8.38 -18.07 -2.32
N ARG A 125 -9.33 -17.14 -2.46
CA ARG A 125 -10.05 -16.94 -3.70
C ARG A 125 -9.15 -16.46 -4.83
N TRP A 126 -8.14 -15.64 -4.53
CA TRP A 126 -7.16 -15.19 -5.52
C TRP A 126 -6.47 -16.37 -6.19
N TRP A 127 -5.94 -17.30 -5.38
CA TRP A 127 -5.26 -18.48 -5.91
C TRP A 127 -6.21 -19.46 -6.59
N GLN A 128 -7.43 -19.63 -6.10
CA GLN A 128 -8.46 -20.42 -6.77
C GLN A 128 -8.78 -19.85 -8.17
N SER A 129 -8.96 -18.53 -8.30
CA SER A 129 -9.21 -17.89 -9.59
C SER A 129 -8.00 -17.98 -10.52
N ALA A 130 -6.78 -17.84 -9.99
CA ALA A 130 -5.55 -18.02 -10.78
C ALA A 130 -5.44 -19.44 -11.36
N ALA A 131 -5.93 -20.45 -10.63
CA ALA A 131 -6.03 -21.84 -11.09
C ALA A 131 -7.21 -22.10 -12.06
N GLY A 132 -8.01 -21.08 -12.40
CA GLY A 132 -9.13 -21.18 -13.34
C GLY A 132 -10.50 -21.39 -12.71
N ALA A 133 -10.62 -21.35 -11.37
CA ALA A 133 -11.93 -21.41 -10.72
C ALA A 133 -12.74 -20.13 -11.00
N THR A 134 -14.02 -20.30 -11.32
CA THR A 134 -14.95 -19.17 -11.50
C THR A 134 -15.55 -18.78 -10.16
N GLY A 135 -15.68 -17.47 -9.91
CA GLY A 135 -16.17 -16.94 -8.64
C GLY A 135 -16.25 -15.42 -8.65
N GLY A 136 -16.65 -14.84 -7.52
CA GLY A 136 -16.63 -13.38 -7.36
C GLY A 136 -15.18 -12.83 -7.36
N ALA A 137 -15.02 -11.53 -7.58
CA ALA A 137 -13.68 -10.93 -7.68
C ALA A 137 -12.87 -11.08 -6.37
N PRO A 138 -11.66 -11.67 -6.40
CA PRO A 138 -10.83 -11.85 -5.22
C PRO A 138 -10.24 -10.54 -4.69
N LEU A 139 -9.99 -9.56 -5.56
CA LEU A 139 -9.60 -8.20 -5.15
C LEU A 139 -10.72 -7.22 -5.46
N THR A 140 -11.14 -6.46 -4.46
CA THR A 140 -12.08 -5.34 -4.62
C THR A 140 -11.53 -4.08 -3.97
N LEU A 141 -11.33 -3.03 -4.76
CA LEU A 141 -11.00 -1.69 -4.31
C LEU A 141 -12.20 -0.75 -4.51
N ARG A 142 -12.57 -0.01 -3.47
CA ARG A 142 -13.66 0.96 -3.47
C ARG A 142 -13.12 2.33 -3.13
N MET A 143 -13.14 3.23 -4.10
CA MET A 143 -12.78 4.63 -3.93
C MET A 143 -14.02 5.50 -3.74
N ARG A 144 -14.00 6.32 -2.69
CA ARG A 144 -14.97 7.38 -2.43
C ARG A 144 -14.28 8.73 -2.59
N HIS A 145 -14.82 9.54 -3.48
CA HIS A 145 -14.44 10.93 -3.68
C HIS A 145 -15.72 11.80 -3.56
N PRO A 146 -15.62 13.09 -3.19
CA PRO A 146 -16.78 13.99 -3.15
C PRO A 146 -17.60 14.01 -4.44
N LEU A 147 -16.91 13.98 -5.59
CA LEU A 147 -17.53 14.11 -6.91
C LEU A 147 -17.86 12.75 -7.56
N LEU A 148 -17.17 11.68 -7.17
CA LEU A 148 -17.26 10.38 -7.84
C LEU A 148 -17.07 9.22 -6.87
N ARG A 149 -17.53 8.04 -7.29
CA ARG A 149 -17.23 6.75 -6.69
C ARG A 149 -16.57 5.90 -7.75
N ALA A 150 -15.55 5.15 -7.38
CA ALA A 150 -15.00 4.12 -8.24
C ALA A 150 -14.98 2.78 -7.51
N VAL A 151 -15.26 1.72 -8.24
CA VAL A 151 -15.08 0.35 -7.80
C VAL A 151 -14.17 -0.31 -8.81
N LEU A 152 -13.04 -0.80 -8.36
CA LEU A 152 -12.11 -1.61 -9.14
C LEU A 152 -12.18 -3.03 -8.60
N THR A 153 -12.37 -3.99 -9.49
CA THR A 153 -12.26 -5.41 -9.17
C THR A 153 -11.15 -6.00 -10.00
N ALA A 154 -10.31 -6.83 -9.39
CA ALA A 154 -9.27 -7.55 -10.11
C ALA A 154 -9.43 -9.06 -9.90
N THR A 155 -9.36 -9.79 -11.00
CA THR A 155 -9.49 -11.25 -11.01
C THR A 155 -8.32 -11.84 -11.80
N PRO A 156 -7.46 -12.66 -11.19
CA PRO A 156 -6.43 -13.38 -11.90
C PRO A 156 -7.06 -14.47 -12.77
N ARG A 157 -6.50 -14.70 -13.94
CA ARG A 157 -6.89 -15.76 -14.87
C ARG A 157 -5.65 -16.50 -15.37
N PRO A 158 -5.77 -17.82 -15.60
CA PRO A 158 -4.70 -18.58 -16.22
C PRO A 158 -4.51 -18.09 -17.67
N GLY A 159 -3.25 -17.86 -18.03
CA GLY A 159 -2.81 -17.55 -19.38
C GLY A 159 -2.38 -18.82 -20.13
N PRO A 160 -2.17 -18.71 -21.46
CA PRO A 160 -1.88 -19.86 -22.33
C PRO A 160 -0.50 -20.51 -22.12
N GLU A 161 0.48 -19.77 -21.57
CA GLU A 161 1.89 -20.22 -21.47
C GLU A 161 2.37 -20.41 -20.01
N GLY A 162 1.44 -20.65 -19.08
CA GLY A 162 1.76 -20.77 -17.65
C GLY A 162 1.89 -19.44 -16.91
N ASP A 163 1.88 -18.32 -17.65
CA ASP A 163 1.65 -16.99 -17.09
C ASP A 163 0.20 -16.82 -16.61
N TRP A 164 -0.03 -15.86 -15.73
CA TRP A 164 -1.37 -15.46 -15.29
C TRP A 164 -1.61 -14.00 -15.61
N TRP A 165 -2.83 -13.69 -16.05
CA TRP A 165 -3.23 -12.36 -16.45
C TRP A 165 -4.21 -11.83 -15.42
N VAL A 166 -4.24 -10.52 -15.18
CA VAL A 166 -5.20 -9.92 -14.25
C VAL A 166 -6.22 -9.11 -15.02
N ASP A 167 -7.46 -9.59 -15.01
CA ASP A 167 -8.58 -8.83 -15.50
C ASP A 167 -8.92 -7.74 -14.48
N VAL A 168 -8.73 -6.48 -14.86
CA VAL A 168 -9.09 -5.32 -14.03
C VAL A 168 -10.31 -4.63 -14.60
N VAL A 169 -11.41 -4.69 -13.86
CA VAL A 169 -12.65 -4.00 -14.21
C VAL A 169 -12.80 -2.80 -13.30
N THR A 170 -12.85 -1.60 -13.89
CA THR A 170 -13.06 -0.35 -13.14
C THR A 170 -14.38 0.28 -13.54
N THR A 171 -15.26 0.46 -12.54
CA THR A 171 -16.53 1.15 -12.67
C THR A 171 -16.44 2.50 -11.98
N ILE A 172 -16.66 3.60 -12.71
CA ILE A 172 -16.65 4.97 -12.17
C ILE A 172 -18.04 5.57 -12.32
N GLN A 173 -18.54 6.17 -11.25
CA GLN A 173 -19.87 6.78 -11.19
C GLN A 173 -19.79 8.16 -10.54
N GLY A 174 -20.41 9.17 -11.15
CA GLY A 174 -20.60 10.47 -10.52
C GLY A 174 -21.56 10.39 -9.32
N ARG A 175 -21.43 11.31 -8.35
CA ARG A 175 -22.34 11.44 -7.21
C ARG A 175 -23.22 12.69 -7.30
N GLY A 176 -24.48 12.56 -6.87
CA GLY A 176 -25.41 13.70 -6.73
C GLY A 176 -25.72 14.40 -8.05
N LEU A 177 -25.83 15.73 -8.01
CA LEU A 177 -26.08 16.58 -9.18
C LEU A 177 -24.97 16.52 -10.24
N VAL A 178 -23.81 15.96 -9.90
CA VAL A 178 -22.69 15.77 -10.83
C VAL A 178 -22.94 14.55 -11.74
N ARG A 179 -23.91 13.68 -11.45
CA ARG A 179 -24.12 12.43 -12.20
C ARG A 179 -24.44 12.63 -13.70
N PRO A 180 -25.33 13.57 -14.12
CA PRO A 180 -25.56 13.84 -15.54
C PRO A 180 -24.36 14.54 -16.19
N VAL A 181 -23.79 15.51 -15.47
CA VAL A 181 -22.68 16.35 -15.97
C VAL A 181 -21.38 15.57 -16.09
N ALA A 182 -21.14 14.56 -15.23
CA ALA A 182 -19.94 13.73 -15.26
C ALA A 182 -19.96 12.70 -16.39
N ALA A 183 -21.14 12.29 -16.90
CA ALA A 183 -21.24 11.22 -17.88
C ALA A 183 -20.51 11.54 -19.20
N VAL A 184 -20.66 12.77 -19.69
CA VAL A 184 -20.03 13.25 -20.94
C VAL A 184 -18.51 13.33 -20.82
N PRO A 185 -17.91 14.05 -19.83
CA PRO A 185 -16.46 14.09 -19.67
C PRO A 185 -15.89 12.73 -19.28
N LEU A 186 -16.56 11.89 -18.48
CA LEU A 186 -16.07 10.53 -18.19
C LEU A 186 -16.00 9.67 -19.44
N ARG A 187 -16.96 9.81 -20.36
CA ARG A 187 -16.93 9.09 -21.64
C ARG A 187 -15.79 9.58 -22.53
N ALA A 188 -15.60 10.90 -22.62
CA ALA A 188 -14.51 11.51 -23.39
C ALA A 188 -13.12 11.16 -22.81
N THR A 189 -13.00 11.13 -21.48
CA THR A 189 -11.75 10.81 -20.77
C THR A 189 -11.53 9.32 -20.57
N ARG A 190 -12.46 8.43 -20.98
CA ARG A 190 -12.35 6.98 -20.80
C ARG A 190 -11.03 6.42 -21.34
N GLY A 191 -10.61 6.86 -22.52
CA GLY A 191 -9.35 6.43 -23.13
C GLY A 191 -8.12 6.86 -22.31
N LEU A 192 -8.13 8.11 -21.82
CA LEU A 192 -7.07 8.65 -20.97
C LEU A 192 -7.02 7.95 -19.61
N LEU A 193 -8.17 7.70 -18.99
CA LEU A 193 -8.28 6.97 -17.73
C LEU A 193 -7.79 5.53 -17.89
N ARG A 194 -8.15 4.86 -19.00
CA ARG A 194 -7.68 3.50 -19.28
C ARG A 194 -6.17 3.46 -19.46
N ARG A 195 -5.60 4.42 -20.20
CA ARG A 195 -4.14 4.54 -20.36
C ARG A 195 -3.46 4.84 -19.03
N GLY A 196 -3.87 5.88 -18.32
CA GLY A 196 -3.26 6.25 -17.04
C GLY A 196 -3.37 5.17 -15.97
N LEU A 197 -4.48 4.43 -15.92
CA LEU A 197 -4.61 3.27 -15.05
C LEU A 197 -3.71 2.13 -15.51
N GLY A 198 -3.64 1.87 -16.82
CA GLY A 198 -2.73 0.89 -17.40
C GLY A 198 -1.26 1.20 -17.07
N ASP A 199 -0.84 2.45 -17.25
CA ASP A 199 0.52 2.90 -16.94
C ASP A 199 0.82 2.82 -15.44
N ALA A 200 -0.14 3.16 -14.59
CA ALA A 200 0.01 3.04 -13.14
C ALA A 200 0.12 1.58 -12.69
N LEU A 201 -0.70 0.68 -13.26
CA LEU A 201 -0.62 -0.76 -13.00
C LEU A 201 0.65 -1.38 -13.58
N GLY A 202 1.11 -0.90 -14.75
CA GLY A 202 2.37 -1.28 -15.36
C GLY A 202 3.56 -0.93 -14.46
N ARG A 203 3.63 0.32 -14.00
CA ARG A 203 4.63 0.75 -13.02
C ARG A 203 4.56 -0.05 -11.72
N LEU A 204 3.37 -0.29 -11.18
CA LEU A 204 3.21 -1.12 -10.00
C LEU A 204 3.72 -2.55 -10.22
N ALA A 205 3.47 -3.13 -11.39
CA ALA A 205 3.96 -4.45 -11.74
C ALA A 205 5.49 -4.47 -11.94
N GLU A 206 6.06 -3.43 -12.51
CA GLU A 206 7.52 -3.24 -12.62
C GLU A 206 8.16 -3.10 -11.24
N ASP A 207 7.65 -2.22 -10.39
CA ASP A 207 8.10 -2.05 -9.00
C ASP A 207 7.97 -3.37 -8.22
N TRP A 208 6.87 -4.09 -8.40
CA TRP A 208 6.69 -5.41 -7.80
C TRP A 208 7.73 -6.41 -8.29
N ARG A 209 8.01 -6.47 -9.60
CA ARG A 209 9.04 -7.37 -10.14
C ARG A 209 10.46 -6.99 -9.72
N ALA A 210 10.73 -5.69 -9.61
CA ALA A 210 12.05 -5.17 -9.26
C ALA A 210 12.35 -5.30 -7.76
N SER A 211 11.35 -5.07 -6.90
CA SER A 211 11.55 -4.99 -5.44
C SER A 211 10.82 -6.08 -4.65
N GLY A 212 9.63 -6.50 -5.09
CA GLY A 212 8.80 -7.47 -4.38
C GLY A 212 9.16 -8.92 -4.70
N ALA A 213 9.14 -9.30 -5.98
CA ALA A 213 9.37 -10.67 -6.44
C ALA A 213 10.71 -11.28 -5.98
N PRO A 214 11.84 -10.53 -5.97
CA PRO A 214 13.12 -11.06 -5.50
C PRO A 214 13.09 -11.47 -4.02
N LEU A 215 12.24 -10.86 -3.19
CA LEU A 215 12.12 -11.18 -1.76
C LEU A 215 11.42 -12.53 -1.53
N PHE A 216 10.55 -12.97 -2.44
CA PHE A 216 9.82 -14.24 -2.32
C PHE A 216 10.51 -15.40 -3.04
N GLY A 217 11.45 -15.11 -3.95
CA GLY A 217 12.26 -16.12 -4.64
C GLY A 217 13.51 -16.55 -3.88
N ARG A 218 13.89 -15.84 -2.82
CA ARG A 218 15.07 -16.14 -1.99
C ARG A 218 14.69 -16.97 -0.77
N PRO A 219 15.55 -17.90 -0.32
CA PRO A 219 15.36 -18.57 0.95
C PRO A 219 15.29 -17.53 2.08
N PRO A 220 14.40 -17.71 3.08
CA PRO A 220 14.18 -16.74 4.16
C PRO A 220 15.46 -16.28 4.85
N ASP A 221 16.45 -17.17 4.95
CA ASP A 221 17.71 -16.94 5.64
C ASP A 221 18.60 -15.91 4.91
N GLU A 222 18.55 -15.86 3.58
CA GLU A 222 19.29 -14.86 2.79
C GLU A 222 18.70 -13.47 2.95
N VAL A 223 17.37 -13.35 2.96
CA VAL A 223 16.68 -12.08 3.20
C VAL A 223 16.98 -11.56 4.61
N VAL A 224 17.02 -12.47 5.60
CA VAL A 224 17.44 -12.14 6.96
C VAL A 224 18.90 -11.70 6.98
N ALA A 225 19.81 -12.40 6.31
CA ALA A 225 21.23 -12.02 6.26
C ALA A 225 21.46 -10.64 5.63
N GLU A 226 20.73 -10.30 4.57
CA GLU A 226 20.82 -8.97 3.92
C GLU A 226 20.33 -7.85 4.86
N LEU A 227 19.21 -8.07 5.55
CA LEU A 227 18.66 -7.10 6.51
C LEU A 227 19.56 -6.87 7.73
N LEU A 228 20.46 -7.81 8.02
CA LEU A 228 21.39 -7.80 9.17
C LEU A 228 22.82 -7.40 8.80
N SER A 229 23.12 -7.26 7.51
CA SER A 229 24.47 -6.92 7.05
C SER A 229 24.81 -5.46 7.39
N PRO A 230 26.01 -5.16 7.92
CA PRO A 230 26.39 -3.80 8.28
C PRO A 230 26.38 -2.89 7.05
N ALA A 231 25.89 -1.65 7.20
CA ALA A 231 25.94 -0.67 6.12
C ALA A 231 27.40 -0.45 5.68
N PRO A 232 27.69 -0.36 4.37
CA PRO A 232 29.01 0.07 3.93
C PRO A 232 29.28 1.46 4.54
N PRO A 233 30.53 1.74 4.98
CA PRO A 233 30.87 3.04 5.51
C PRO A 233 30.48 4.11 4.49
N ALA A 234 29.75 5.13 4.94
CA ALA A 234 29.48 6.30 4.12
C ALA A 234 30.83 6.93 3.75
N GLU A 235 31.22 6.83 2.49
CA GLU A 235 32.35 7.58 1.96
C GLU A 235 32.05 9.07 2.18
N ARG A 236 32.92 9.71 2.95
CA ARG A 236 32.91 11.16 3.21
C ARG A 236 33.65 11.88 2.10
#